data_AF-A0A3A5IFW1-F1
#
_entry.id   AF-A0A3A5IFW1-F1
#
_cell.length_a   1.000
_cell.length_b   1.000
_cell.length_c   1.000
_cell.angle_alpha   90.00
_cell.angle_beta   90.00
_cell.angle_gamma   90.00
#
_symmetry.space_group_name_H-M   'P 1'
#
loop_
_entity.id
_entity.type
_entity.pdbx_description
1 polymer ?
#
loop_
_entity_poly.entity_id
_entity_poly.type
_entity_poly.pdbx_seq_one_letter_code
_entity_poly.pdbx_strand_id
1 'polypeptide(L)'
;MHNKTVHMIDQLLIAINRKNIGYNSDQLNEWLLKEWNNKHKLFGQYDRQSLQPAVSYESLSVYYYLQAYLKRIGKQDVAEEVIKRAKELDEDPVRHHAHFFDYIHYQHLFIYEKKTV
;
A
#
# COMPACT_ATOMS: atom_id res chain seq x y z
N MET A 1 -11.19 22.94 -11.64
CA MET A 1 -9.81 22.71 -11.15
C MET A 1 -9.61 21.21 -11.02
N HIS A 2 -8.72 20.59 -11.80
CA HIS A 2 -8.45 19.16 -11.65
C HIS A 2 -7.63 18.90 -10.39
N ASN A 3 -8.05 17.93 -9.59
CA ASN A 3 -7.30 17.47 -8.43
C ASN A 3 -5.95 16.91 -8.90
N LYS A 4 -4.85 17.59 -8.55
CA LYS A 4 -3.50 17.23 -8.99
C LYS A 4 -2.96 15.99 -8.27
N THR A 5 -3.51 15.66 -7.10
CA THR A 5 -3.03 14.54 -6.29
C THR A 5 -3.91 13.30 -6.45
N VAL A 6 -3.31 12.14 -6.19
CA VAL A 6 -4.00 10.84 -6.12
C VAL A 6 -3.76 10.22 -4.74
N HIS A 7 -4.80 9.60 -4.18
CA HIS A 7 -4.73 8.87 -2.91
C HIS A 7 -4.42 7.40 -3.17
N MET A 8 -3.37 6.86 -2.53
CA MET A 8 -2.91 5.51 -2.82
C MET A 8 -3.88 4.42 -2.37
N ILE A 9 -4.68 4.66 -1.32
CA ILE A 9 -5.76 3.74 -0.93
C ILE A 9 -6.74 3.56 -2.10
N ASP A 10 -7.20 4.66 -2.70
CA ASP A 10 -8.15 4.62 -3.83
C ASP A 10 -7.52 3.93 -5.05
N GLN A 11 -6.28 4.27 -5.39
CA GLN A 11 -5.60 3.67 -6.54
C GLN A 11 -5.43 2.16 -6.37
N LEU A 12 -5.06 1.69 -5.17
CA LEU A 12 -4.89 0.27 -4.87
C LEU A 12 -6.23 -0.47 -4.85
N LEU A 13 -7.28 0.13 -4.28
CA LEU A 13 -8.63 -0.45 -4.32
C LEU A 13 -9.15 -0.61 -5.75
N ILE A 14 -8.96 0.41 -6.60
CA ILE A 14 -9.30 0.35 -8.02
C ILE A 14 -8.53 -0.79 -8.70
N ALA A 15 -7.22 -0.90 -8.44
CA ALA A 15 -6.38 -1.91 -9.05
C ALA A 15 -6.74 -3.34 -8.59
N ILE A 16 -7.04 -3.53 -7.31
CA ILE A 16 -7.54 -4.79 -6.76
C ILE A 16 -8.87 -5.17 -7.44
N ASN A 17 -9.82 -4.24 -7.52
CA ASN A 17 -11.11 -4.51 -8.15
C ASN A 17 -10.95 -4.86 -9.64
N ARG A 18 -10.13 -4.10 -10.38
CA ARG A 18 -9.78 -4.42 -11.77
C ARG A 18 -9.21 -5.82 -11.91
N LYS A 19 -8.25 -6.20 -11.04
CA LYS A 19 -7.63 -7.52 -11.08
C LYS A 19 -8.63 -8.63 -10.80
N ASN A 20 -9.53 -8.43 -9.83
CA ASN A 20 -10.57 -9.40 -9.48
C ASN A 20 -11.56 -9.66 -10.64
N ILE A 21 -11.78 -8.69 -11.53
CA ILE A 21 -12.63 -8.85 -12.74
C ILE A 21 -11.82 -9.14 -14.02
N GLY A 22 -10.55 -9.56 -13.89
CA GLY A 22 -9.73 -10.04 -15.00
C GLY A 22 -8.95 -8.95 -15.76
N TYR A 23 -8.99 -7.69 -15.32
CA TYR A 23 -8.23 -6.60 -15.95
C TYR A 23 -6.92 -6.32 -15.21
N ASN A 24 -5.82 -6.19 -15.97
CA ASN A 24 -4.52 -5.80 -15.41
C ASN A 24 -4.39 -4.26 -15.33
N SER A 25 -3.43 -3.80 -14.52
CA SER A 25 -3.07 -2.38 -14.36
C SER A 25 -1.56 -2.21 -14.56
N ASP A 26 -1.07 -2.56 -15.75
CA ASP A 26 0.37 -2.78 -16.00
C ASP A 26 1.24 -1.55 -15.69
N GLN A 27 0.79 -0.36 -16.08
CA GLN A 27 1.50 0.89 -15.76
C GLN A 27 1.61 1.13 -14.25
N LEU A 28 0.55 0.81 -13.48
CA LEU A 28 0.58 0.91 -12.03
C LEU A 28 1.49 -0.17 -11.43
N ASN A 29 1.51 -1.38 -11.99
CA ASN A 29 2.38 -2.47 -11.54
C ASN A 29 3.85 -2.08 -11.66
N GLU A 30 4.25 -1.62 -12.85
CA GLU A 30 5.61 -1.15 -13.12
C GLU A 30 6.00 0.00 -12.19
N TRP A 31 5.10 0.97 -12.02
CA TRP A 31 5.35 2.11 -11.14
C TRP A 31 5.50 1.69 -9.67
N LEU A 32 4.60 0.86 -9.14
CA LEU A 32 4.65 0.37 -7.76
C LEU A 32 5.94 -0.38 -7.46
N LEU A 33 6.34 -1.30 -8.35
CA LEU A 33 7.55 -2.09 -8.17
C LEU A 33 8.80 -1.21 -8.24
N LYS A 34 8.84 -0.23 -9.15
CA LYS A 34 9.94 0.73 -9.24
C LYS A 34 10.02 1.63 -8.00
N GLU A 35 8.90 2.18 -7.55
CA GLU A 35 8.84 3.04 -6.37
C GLU A 35 9.28 2.28 -5.12
N TRP A 36 8.80 1.03 -4.97
CA TRP A 36 9.20 0.14 -3.88
C TRP A 36 10.69 -0.19 -3.92
N ASN A 37 11.21 -0.66 -5.06
CA ASN A 37 12.63 -0.99 -5.21
C ASN A 37 13.55 0.20 -4.91
N ASN A 38 13.14 1.41 -5.26
CA ASN A 38 13.97 2.60 -5.07
C ASN A 38 13.91 3.16 -3.65
N LYS A 39 12.74 3.12 -3.01
CA LYS A 39 12.50 3.86 -1.76
C LYS A 39 12.16 2.98 -0.57
N HIS A 40 11.78 1.72 -0.81
CA HIS A 40 11.31 0.76 0.19
C HIS A 40 10.14 1.29 1.02
N LYS A 41 9.33 2.17 0.42
CA LYS A 41 8.18 2.83 1.03
C LYS A 41 7.21 3.33 -0.04
N LEU A 42 5.96 3.51 0.37
CA LEU A 42 4.91 4.12 -0.43
C LEU A 42 4.16 5.16 0.41
N PHE A 43 4.12 6.41 -0.08
CA PHE A 43 3.46 7.51 0.62
C PHE A 43 1.94 7.49 0.40
N GLY A 44 1.19 8.17 1.27
CA GLY A 44 -0.28 8.20 1.20
C GLY A 44 -0.84 8.86 -0.07
N GLN A 45 -0.13 9.83 -0.63
CA GLN A 45 -0.58 10.62 -1.78
C GLN A 45 0.58 10.99 -2.69
N TYR A 46 0.30 11.09 -3.99
CA TYR A 46 1.26 11.47 -5.02
C TYR A 46 0.69 12.55 -5.94
N ASP A 47 1.54 13.43 -6.43
CA ASP A 47 1.20 14.33 -7.53
C ASP A 47 1.16 13.54 -8.85
N ARG A 48 0.07 13.68 -9.59
CA ARG A 48 -0.22 12.89 -10.80
C ARG A 48 0.77 13.15 -11.94
N GLN A 49 1.34 14.35 -12.00
CA GLN A 49 2.21 14.76 -13.11
C GLN A 49 3.67 14.42 -12.83
N SER A 50 4.16 14.81 -11.67
CA SER A 50 5.57 14.63 -11.26
C SER A 50 5.85 13.25 -10.66
N LEU A 51 4.80 12.52 -10.26
CA LEU A 51 4.88 11.25 -9.54
C LEU A 51 5.68 11.36 -8.23
N GLN A 52 5.80 12.56 -7.68
CA GLN A 52 6.44 12.79 -6.39
C GLN A 52 5.42 12.68 -5.26
N PRO A 53 5.86 12.27 -4.05
CA PRO A 53 4.99 12.28 -2.88
C PRO A 53 4.42 13.67 -2.63
N ALA A 54 3.11 13.76 -2.49
CA ALA A 54 2.43 15.02 -2.13
C ALA A 54 2.33 15.19 -0.60
N VAL A 55 2.65 14.13 0.15
CA VAL A 55 2.68 14.10 1.61
C VAL A 55 3.93 13.38 2.08
N SER A 56 4.39 13.69 3.30
CA SER A 56 5.59 13.08 3.91
C SER A 56 5.29 11.84 4.75
N TYR A 57 4.02 11.46 4.92
CA TYR A 57 3.62 10.34 5.77
C TYR A 57 3.31 9.06 4.98
N GLU A 58 3.58 7.92 5.63
CA GLU A 58 3.13 6.58 5.25
C GLU A 58 1.83 6.22 5.99
N SER A 59 1.10 5.20 5.50
CA SER A 59 -0.16 4.72 6.09
C SER A 59 -0.18 3.20 6.16
N LEU A 60 -0.61 2.67 7.30
CA LEU A 60 -0.77 1.22 7.49
C LEU A 60 -1.86 0.66 6.57
N SER A 61 -2.92 1.43 6.29
CA SER A 61 -3.94 1.04 5.31
C SER A 61 -3.36 0.96 3.89
N VAL A 62 -2.48 1.89 3.51
CA VAL A 62 -1.79 1.83 2.21
C VAL A 62 -0.98 0.53 2.11
N TYR A 63 -0.27 0.15 3.17
CA TYR A 63 0.50 -1.11 3.17
C TYR A 63 -0.36 -2.36 3.20
N TYR A 64 -1.51 -2.34 3.88
CA TYR A 64 -2.49 -3.41 3.75
C TYR A 64 -2.95 -3.61 2.30
N TYR A 65 -3.40 -2.55 1.64
CA TYR A 65 -3.88 -2.66 0.26
C TYR A 65 -2.75 -2.96 -0.73
N LEU A 66 -1.55 -2.44 -0.51
CA LEU A 66 -0.39 -2.71 -1.34
C LEU A 66 -0.01 -4.19 -1.27
N GLN A 67 0.08 -4.75 -0.06
CA GLN A 67 0.33 -6.17 0.15
C GLN A 67 -0.75 -7.03 -0.52
N ALA A 68 -2.03 -6.66 -0.33
CA ALA A 68 -3.15 -7.41 -0.89
C ALA A 68 -3.14 -7.37 -2.43
N TYR A 69 -2.70 -6.26 -3.02
CA TYR A 69 -2.57 -6.12 -4.47
C TYR A 69 -1.37 -6.89 -5.02
N LEU A 70 -0.19 -6.78 -4.40
CA LEU A 70 1.03 -7.48 -4.80
C LEU A 70 0.84 -9.00 -4.82
N LYS A 71 0.16 -9.55 -3.81
CA LYS A 71 -0.22 -10.97 -3.78
C LYS A 71 -1.08 -11.38 -4.99
N ARG A 72 -2.05 -10.55 -5.38
CA ARG A 72 -2.94 -10.82 -6.55
C ARG A 72 -2.23 -10.77 -7.89
N ILE A 73 -1.11 -10.05 -7.97
CA ILE A 73 -0.28 -9.99 -9.19
C ILE A 73 0.94 -10.92 -9.11
N GLY A 74 1.00 -11.82 -8.13
CA GLY A 74 2.06 -12.83 -8.01
C GLY A 74 3.42 -12.29 -7.53
N LYS A 75 3.44 -11.13 -6.87
CA LYS A 75 4.65 -10.49 -6.32
C LYS A 75 4.76 -10.76 -4.82
N GLN A 76 4.88 -12.04 -4.48
CA GLN A 76 4.84 -12.54 -3.11
C GLN A 76 6.05 -12.07 -2.27
N ASP A 77 7.23 -12.07 -2.87
CA ASP A 77 8.48 -11.55 -2.31
C ASP A 77 8.35 -10.10 -1.85
N VAL A 78 7.88 -9.22 -2.73
CA VAL A 78 7.68 -7.80 -2.42
C VAL A 78 6.55 -7.63 -1.39
N ALA A 79 5.51 -8.47 -1.45
CA ALA A 79 4.42 -8.42 -0.48
C ALA A 79 4.89 -8.73 0.96
N GLU A 80 5.90 -9.57 1.13
CA GLU A 80 6.50 -9.89 2.43
C GLU A 80 7.34 -8.72 2.97
N GLU A 81 8.09 -8.04 2.09
CA GLU A 81 8.79 -6.80 2.45
C GLU A 81 7.83 -5.70 2.92
N VAL A 82 6.67 -5.56 2.25
CA VAL A 82 5.64 -4.60 2.66
C VAL A 82 5.12 -4.87 4.07
N ILE A 83 4.94 -6.14 4.44
CA ILE A 83 4.55 -6.52 5.80
C ILE A 83 5.62 -6.10 6.80
N LYS A 84 6.90 -6.32 6.49
CA LYS A 84 8.01 -5.90 7.35
C LYS A 84 8.01 -4.39 7.55
N ARG A 85 7.87 -3.61 6.47
CA ARG A 85 7.81 -2.15 6.55
C ARG A 85 6.60 -1.65 7.35
N ALA A 86 5.45 -2.32 7.23
CA ALA A 86 4.27 -1.99 8.02
C ALA A 86 4.49 -2.20 9.52
N LYS A 87 5.22 -3.25 9.93
CA LYS A 87 5.60 -3.46 11.34
C LYS A 87 6.52 -2.35 11.85
N GLU A 88 7.55 -2.01 11.07
CA GLU A 88 8.48 -0.91 11.41
C GLU A 88 7.74 0.43 11.55
N LEU A 89 6.70 0.66 10.73
CA LEU A 89 5.89 1.88 10.80
C LEU A 89 4.98 1.93 12.04
N ASP A 90 4.49 0.80 12.52
CA ASP A 90 3.63 0.71 13.72
C ASP A 90 4.43 0.87 15.02
N GLU A 91 5.69 0.42 15.04
CA GLU A 91 6.61 0.58 16.16
C GLU A 91 7.07 2.03 16.38
N ASP A 92 6.77 2.96 15.46
CA ASP A 92 7.15 4.37 15.55
C ASP A 92 6.33 5.12 16.65
N PRO A 93 6.97 5.53 17.76
CA PRO A 93 6.30 6.16 18.91
C PRO A 93 5.68 7.52 18.59
N VAL A 94 5.98 8.13 17.43
CA VAL A 94 5.38 9.39 17.00
C VAL A 94 3.88 9.22 16.65
N ARG A 95 3.41 8.00 16.44
CA ARG A 95 2.06 7.70 15.90
C ARG A 95 0.99 7.48 16.99
N HIS A 96 0.92 8.33 18.01
CA HIS A 96 -0.10 8.22 19.07
C HIS A 96 -1.55 8.63 18.66
N HIS A 97 -1.82 8.84 17.37
CA HIS A 97 -3.16 9.17 16.85
C HIS A 97 -3.51 8.30 15.62
N ALA A 98 -3.42 6.98 15.75
CA ALA A 98 -3.82 6.06 14.68
C ALA A 98 -5.33 6.19 14.40
N HIS A 99 -5.68 6.61 13.18
CA HIS A 99 -7.06 6.56 12.70
C HIS A 99 -7.54 5.10 12.72
N PHE A 100 -8.79 4.85 13.14
CA PHE A 100 -9.34 3.48 13.26
C PHE A 100 -9.12 2.64 12.00
N PHE A 101 -9.26 3.26 10.83
CA PHE A 101 -9.02 2.62 9.53
C PHE A 101 -7.59 2.07 9.38
N ASP A 102 -6.57 2.82 9.81
CA ASP A 102 -5.18 2.34 9.79
C ASP A 102 -4.98 1.19 10.78
N TYR A 103 -5.56 1.31 11.97
CA TYR A 103 -5.48 0.26 12.99
C TYR A 103 -6.08 -1.06 12.53
N ILE A 104 -7.32 -1.06 12.03
CA ILE A 104 -8.02 -2.31 11.68
C ILE A 104 -7.36 -3.01 10.48
N HIS A 105 -6.88 -2.26 9.48
CA HIS A 105 -6.17 -2.83 8.33
C HIS A 105 -4.83 -3.44 8.72
N TYR A 106 -4.12 -2.81 9.66
CA TYR A 106 -2.90 -3.39 10.22
C TYR A 106 -3.18 -4.71 10.93
N GLN A 107 -4.22 -4.79 11.77
CA GLN A 107 -4.60 -6.07 12.40
C GLN A 107 -4.93 -7.14 11.34
N HIS A 108 -5.62 -6.75 10.25
CA HIS A 108 -5.95 -7.67 9.15
C HIS A 108 -4.76 -8.19 8.35
N LEU A 109 -3.61 -7.51 8.36
CA LEU A 109 -2.38 -8.08 7.76
C LEU A 109 -2.01 -9.42 8.40
N PHE A 110 -2.26 -9.59 9.70
CA PHE A 110 -1.79 -10.73 10.50
C PHE A 110 -2.87 -11.74 10.87
N ILE A 111 -4.16 -11.39 10.71
CA ILE A 111 -5.28 -12.30 11.02
C ILE A 111 -5.18 -13.62 10.22
N TYR A 112 -4.61 -13.60 9.01
CA TYR A 112 -4.46 -14.79 8.17
C TYR A 112 -3.16 -15.58 8.39
N GLU A 113 -2.15 -15.03 9.07
CA GLU A 113 -0.93 -15.77 9.44
C GLU A 113 -1.21 -16.79 10.57
N LYS A 114 -2.26 -16.58 11.38
CA LYS A 114 -2.62 -17.43 12.52
C LYS A 114 -3.47 -18.66 12.18
N LYS A 115 -3.79 -18.92 10.90
CA LYS A 115 -4.63 -20.07 10.49
C LYS A 115 -3.84 -21.34 10.11
N THR A 116 -2.52 -21.35 10.28
CA THR A 116 -1.70 -22.56 10.22
C THR A 116 -1.36 -23.01 11.64
N VAL A 117 -2.32 -23.70 12.28
CA VAL A 117 -2.10 -24.67 13.37
C VAL A 117 -3.01 -25.86 13.11
#